data_AF-A0A816UC65-F1
#
_entry.id   AF-A0A816UC65-F1
#
_cell.length_a   1.000
_cell.length_b   1.000
_cell.length_c   1.000
_cell.angle_alpha   90.00
_cell.angle_beta   90.00
_cell.angle_gamma   90.00
#
_symmetry.space_group_name_H-M   'P 1'
#
loop_
_entity.id
_entity.type
_entity.pdbx_description
1 polymer ?
#
loop_
_entity_poly.entity_id
_entity_poly.type
_entity_poly.pdbx_seq_one_letter_code
_entity_poly.pdbx_strand_id
1 'polypeptide(L)'
;MQRVRNKPSGGRTTTASVKHLIKQRGGDTEAASVDDNSLLTDMQEPSVDTDKLSYEIFSILESKFLFGYDQDPKPEPEPVNSVVDSVPGSVKNQRGKVCILSIDGGGMRGIIPGKALAYLEHALKSKSGDPNARIADFFDVAAGSGVGGIFTAMLFGSRDGDRPIFRAEDTWQFLTKNAKGLYGSSGSNSSLMKRVMRTGSSGSGTAKLKRVMKESFSELTLKDTLKPVLIPCYDLKSSAPFLFSRADALETDGYDFRLWEVCRATWAEPGVFEPVEMKSVDGKTKCVAIGGGLAMSNPTAAAITHVLHNKQEFPFVRGVEDLLVLSLGMGQLLDVSYEYDRIIKWTAKHWSRPAALISNDGAADTVDQAVAMAFGHCRSSNYVRIQANGSSLGPCKPNIDADPSGSNVNMLVGVAEEMLKQKNVESVLFGGKRIDEQSNFEKLDWLAGELVLEHQRRNSRIAPTVAFKQSVHRADQKTRDKDIGVTARER
;
A
#
# COMPACT_ATOMS: atom_id res chain seq x y z
N MET A 1 -53.48 26.03 -37.60
CA MET A 1 -53.64 27.22 -38.46
C MET A 1 -52.29 27.88 -38.68
N GLN A 2 -52.15 28.65 -39.77
CA GLN A 2 -51.00 29.52 -40.13
C GLN A 2 -49.62 28.84 -40.31
N ARG A 3 -48.73 29.59 -40.99
CA ARG A 3 -47.48 29.17 -41.69
C ARG A 3 -46.39 30.25 -41.48
N VAL A 4 -45.22 30.00 -42.07
CA VAL A 4 -44.14 30.94 -42.48
C VAL A 4 -43.06 31.14 -41.38
N ARG A 5 -41.79 30.68 -41.51
CA ARG A 5 -40.67 30.85 -42.49
C ARG A 5 -39.90 32.18 -42.38
N ASN A 6 -38.66 32.16 -41.89
CA ASN A 6 -37.42 32.29 -42.71
C ASN A 6 -36.15 32.66 -41.90
N LYS A 7 -35.15 31.74 -41.94
CA LYS A 7 -33.70 31.91 -42.25
C LYS A 7 -32.82 33.01 -41.56
N PRO A 8 -31.47 32.91 -41.65
CA PRO A 8 -30.58 33.32 -40.55
C PRO A 8 -29.55 34.42 -40.87
N SER A 9 -28.79 34.80 -39.84
CA SER A 9 -27.43 35.35 -39.93
C SER A 9 -26.56 34.73 -38.81
N GLY A 10 -25.23 34.85 -38.88
CA GLY A 10 -24.28 34.20 -37.96
C GLY A 10 -23.32 35.18 -37.28
N GLY A 11 -22.47 34.66 -36.38
CA GLY A 11 -21.46 35.41 -35.64
C GLY A 11 -20.24 34.55 -35.31
N ARG A 12 -19.05 35.16 -35.21
CA ARG A 12 -17.76 34.48 -35.06
C ARG A 12 -17.31 34.45 -33.60
N THR A 13 -16.52 33.44 -33.24
CA THR A 13 -15.71 33.42 -32.02
C THR A 13 -14.57 34.44 -32.06
N THR A 14 -14.19 34.97 -30.90
CA THR A 14 -12.91 35.64 -30.67
C THR A 14 -12.36 35.29 -29.29
N THR A 15 -11.06 35.00 -29.24
CA THR A 15 -10.27 34.84 -28.01
C THR A 15 -9.53 36.13 -27.70
N ALA A 16 -9.29 36.43 -26.42
CA ALA A 16 -8.39 37.49 -25.98
C ALA A 16 -7.69 37.08 -24.68
N SER A 17 -6.39 37.37 -24.59
CA SER A 17 -5.56 37.17 -23.40
C SER A 17 -5.18 38.53 -22.82
N VAL A 18 -5.02 38.63 -21.50
CA VAL A 18 -4.59 39.87 -20.83
C VAL A 18 -3.49 39.54 -19.82
N LYS A 19 -2.33 40.17 -20.00
CA LYS A 19 -1.24 40.22 -19.00
C LYS A 19 -1.31 41.52 -18.19
N HIS A 20 -0.72 41.48 -17.00
CA HIS A 20 -0.25 42.60 -16.15
C HIS A 20 -0.69 44.05 -16.44
N LEU A 21 -1.11 44.73 -15.36
CA LEU A 21 -0.74 46.12 -15.15
C LEU A 21 -0.46 46.40 -13.67
N ILE A 22 0.80 46.74 -13.35
CA ILE A 22 1.18 47.38 -12.08
C ILE A 22 1.36 48.87 -12.38
N LYS A 23 0.90 49.76 -11.49
CA LYS A 23 1.07 51.21 -11.66
C LYS A 23 1.39 51.88 -10.33
N GLN A 24 2.58 52.49 -10.24
CA GLN A 24 3.00 53.33 -9.14
C GLN A 24 2.24 54.67 -9.09
N ARG A 25 2.12 55.25 -7.90
CA ARG A 25 2.02 56.70 -7.66
C ARG A 25 2.46 56.99 -6.21
N GLY A 26 3.08 58.14 -5.96
CA GLY A 26 3.58 58.53 -4.63
C GLY A 26 3.64 60.05 -4.44
N GLY A 27 3.96 60.48 -3.21
CA GLY A 27 4.01 61.87 -2.71
C GLY A 27 2.63 62.46 -2.37
N ASP A 28 2.43 63.35 -1.38
CA ASP A 28 3.29 63.91 -0.29
C ASP A 28 2.35 64.46 0.82
N THR A 29 2.74 64.79 2.06
CA THR A 29 4.06 64.71 2.73
C THR A 29 4.04 63.63 3.86
N GLU A 30 4.23 63.80 5.19
CA GLU A 30 4.58 64.89 6.13
C GLU A 30 5.20 64.31 7.44
N ALA A 31 5.73 65.13 8.38
CA ALA A 31 6.67 64.66 9.41
C ALA A 31 6.40 65.04 10.89
N ALA A 32 6.73 64.12 11.80
CA ALA A 32 6.99 64.36 13.24
C ALA A 32 7.93 63.26 13.79
N SER A 33 8.82 63.59 14.72
CA SER A 33 9.94 62.73 15.19
C SER A 33 10.06 62.67 16.72
N VAL A 34 10.30 61.48 17.27
CA VAL A 34 11.08 61.21 18.51
C VAL A 34 11.66 59.78 18.40
N ASP A 35 12.88 59.57 18.88
CA ASP A 35 13.64 58.31 18.85
C ASP A 35 13.24 57.29 19.94
N ASP A 36 13.43 55.98 19.68
CA ASP A 36 14.28 55.12 20.52
C ASP A 36 14.77 53.89 19.69
N ASN A 37 15.61 53.02 20.28
CA ASN A 37 16.66 52.29 19.57
C ASN A 37 16.53 50.74 19.56
N SER A 38 17.29 50.12 18.65
CA SER A 38 17.73 48.71 18.55
C SER A 38 16.87 47.65 17.84
N LEU A 39 17.59 46.68 17.24
CA LEU A 39 17.17 45.33 16.83
C LEU A 39 16.23 45.14 15.61
N LEU A 40 16.55 45.75 14.44
CA LEU A 40 16.20 45.17 13.12
C LEU A 40 17.25 45.46 12.04
N THR A 41 18.25 44.58 11.90
CA THR A 41 19.13 44.49 10.71
C THR A 41 19.63 43.05 10.56
N ASP A 42 18.96 42.28 9.71
CA ASP A 42 19.53 41.21 8.86
C ASP A 42 18.38 40.52 8.09
N MET A 43 17.81 41.23 7.11
CA MET A 43 17.11 40.60 6.00
C MET A 43 18.05 40.53 4.81
N GLN A 44 18.93 39.53 4.82
CA GLN A 44 19.85 39.29 3.72
C GLN A 44 19.09 38.78 2.49
N GLU A 45 19.23 39.47 1.36
CA GLU A 45 18.66 39.04 0.09
C GLU A 45 19.23 37.65 -0.30
N PRO A 46 18.42 36.76 -0.92
CA PRO A 46 18.92 35.47 -1.38
C PRO A 46 20.08 35.68 -2.36
N SER A 47 21.19 34.98 -2.14
CA SER A 47 22.36 35.11 -3.01
C SER A 47 22.10 34.46 -4.37
N VAL A 48 22.85 34.89 -5.38
CA VAL A 48 22.79 34.34 -6.74
C VAL A 48 23.03 32.82 -6.77
N ASP A 49 23.79 32.28 -5.80
CA ASP A 49 23.99 30.84 -5.65
C ASP A 49 22.75 30.09 -5.12
N THR A 50 21.90 30.71 -4.28
CA THR A 50 20.63 30.08 -3.88
C THR A 50 19.63 29.98 -5.04
N ASP A 51 19.59 30.99 -5.92
CA ASP A 51 18.79 30.92 -7.16
C ASP A 51 19.38 29.88 -8.12
N LYS A 52 20.71 29.87 -8.30
CA LYS A 52 21.41 28.89 -9.16
C LYS A 52 21.22 27.45 -8.70
N LEU A 53 21.36 27.17 -7.40
CA LEU A 53 21.12 25.83 -6.85
C LEU A 53 19.65 25.42 -7.00
N SER A 54 18.71 26.35 -6.79
CA SER A 54 17.29 26.10 -7.04
C SER A 54 17.03 25.78 -8.51
N TYR A 55 17.63 26.54 -9.43
CA TYR A 55 17.50 26.33 -10.87
C TYR A 55 18.13 25.01 -11.33
N GLU A 56 19.27 24.62 -10.77
CA GLU A 56 19.88 23.30 -11.02
C GLU A 56 19.01 22.16 -10.50
N ILE A 57 18.42 22.29 -9.30
CA ILE A 57 17.46 21.30 -8.75
C ILE A 57 16.21 21.19 -9.63
N PHE A 58 15.57 22.31 -9.99
CA PHE A 58 14.40 22.30 -10.86
C PHE A 58 14.72 21.77 -12.26
N SER A 59 15.84 22.18 -12.87
CA SER A 59 16.25 21.70 -14.20
C SER A 59 16.62 20.21 -14.20
N ILE A 60 17.18 19.67 -13.10
CA ILE A 60 17.40 18.22 -12.92
C ILE A 60 16.07 17.47 -12.80
N LEU A 61 15.08 18.03 -12.08
CA LEU A 61 13.74 17.43 -11.96
C LEU A 61 12.98 17.48 -13.30
N GLU A 62 13.09 18.57 -14.06
CA GLU A 62 12.50 18.71 -15.39
C GLU A 62 13.14 17.70 -16.37
N SER A 63 14.46 17.72 -16.53
CA SER A 63 15.20 16.93 -17.53
C SER A 63 15.35 15.44 -17.23
N LYS A 64 15.06 14.98 -16.00
CA LYS A 64 15.18 13.56 -15.62
C LYS A 64 13.91 12.93 -15.05
N PHE A 65 12.86 13.72 -14.79
CA PHE A 65 11.67 13.25 -14.07
C PHE A 65 10.33 13.71 -14.67
N LEU A 66 10.24 14.95 -15.15
CA LEU A 66 9.02 15.46 -15.82
C LEU A 66 9.01 15.20 -17.33
N PHE A 67 10.13 15.45 -18.00
CA PHE A 67 10.30 15.26 -19.43
C PHE A 67 11.35 14.16 -19.64
N GLY A 68 10.89 12.96 -19.97
CA GLY A 68 11.77 11.82 -20.25
C GLY A 68 12.50 12.01 -21.58
N TYR A 69 13.82 11.80 -21.59
CA TYR A 69 14.76 11.88 -22.71
C TYR A 69 14.13 12.14 -24.10
N ASP A 70 14.20 13.38 -24.56
CA ASP A 70 13.91 13.73 -25.95
C ASP A 70 14.82 12.93 -26.89
N GLN A 71 14.22 12.05 -27.69
CA GLN A 71 14.87 11.48 -28.86
C GLN A 71 14.60 12.37 -30.06
N ASP A 72 15.61 13.14 -30.47
CA ASP A 72 15.62 13.79 -31.79
C ASP A 72 15.38 12.72 -32.88
N PRO A 73 14.32 12.85 -33.71
CA PRO A 73 14.02 11.88 -34.76
C PRO A 73 14.98 12.05 -35.93
N LYS A 74 16.16 11.41 -35.85
CA LYS A 74 17.01 11.22 -37.03
C LYS A 74 16.30 10.28 -38.02
N PRO A 75 16.25 10.62 -39.32
CA PRO A 75 15.57 9.80 -40.32
C PRO A 75 16.27 8.44 -40.49
N GLU A 76 15.46 7.41 -40.71
CA GLU A 76 15.93 6.04 -40.97
C GLU A 76 16.71 5.97 -42.30
N PRO A 77 17.86 5.28 -42.36
CA PRO A 77 18.47 4.87 -43.62
C PRO A 77 17.73 3.64 -44.19
N GLU A 78 17.56 3.60 -45.51
CA GLU A 78 16.86 2.52 -46.23
C GLU A 78 17.47 1.12 -46.00
N PRO A 79 16.67 0.04 -46.07
CA PRO A 79 17.10 -1.32 -45.74
C PRO A 79 18.02 -1.93 -46.80
N VAL A 80 19.34 -1.82 -46.59
CA VAL A 80 20.33 -2.53 -47.41
C VAL A 80 20.37 -4.01 -47.02
N ASN A 81 19.82 -4.86 -47.90
CA ASN A 81 19.85 -6.32 -47.78
C ASN A 81 21.27 -6.83 -47.48
N SER A 82 21.47 -7.41 -46.29
CA SER A 82 22.69 -8.09 -45.88
C SER A 82 22.35 -9.34 -45.06
N VAL A 83 23.17 -10.38 -45.21
CA VAL A 83 22.84 -11.77 -44.85
C VAL A 83 22.60 -11.94 -43.36
N VAL A 84 21.52 -12.65 -43.01
CA VAL A 84 21.19 -13.01 -41.61
C VAL A 84 22.07 -14.18 -41.16
N ASP A 85 23.28 -13.90 -40.71
CA ASP A 85 24.05 -14.86 -39.90
C ASP A 85 23.47 -14.93 -38.48
N SER A 86 23.19 -16.15 -38.01
CA SER A 86 22.41 -16.37 -36.80
C SER A 86 23.28 -16.29 -35.52
N VAL A 87 23.06 -15.26 -34.70
CA VAL A 87 23.66 -15.14 -33.35
C VAL A 87 22.62 -15.41 -32.26
N PRO A 88 22.57 -16.61 -31.66
CA PRO A 88 21.60 -16.94 -30.61
C PRO A 88 22.11 -16.48 -29.23
N GLY A 89 21.68 -15.30 -28.75
CA GLY A 89 22.21 -14.82 -27.46
C GLY A 89 21.72 -13.48 -26.92
N SER A 90 20.42 -13.20 -26.87
CA SER A 90 19.95 -12.19 -25.92
C SER A 90 20.25 -12.67 -24.49
N VAL A 91 20.98 -11.87 -23.71
CA VAL A 91 21.43 -12.22 -22.36
C VAL A 91 20.22 -12.20 -21.41
N LYS A 92 19.49 -13.31 -21.37
CA LYS A 92 18.45 -13.57 -20.37
C LYS A 92 19.04 -13.34 -18.99
N ASN A 93 18.34 -12.56 -18.17
CA ASN A 93 18.78 -12.20 -16.83
C ASN A 93 19.04 -13.49 -16.02
N GLN A 94 20.31 -13.83 -15.77
CA GLN A 94 20.67 -15.07 -15.06
C GLN A 94 20.33 -14.98 -13.56
N ARG A 95 20.18 -13.75 -13.05
CA ARG A 95 19.71 -13.43 -11.71
C ARG A 95 18.22 -13.74 -11.56
N GLY A 96 17.81 -14.11 -10.35
CA GLY A 96 16.39 -14.26 -10.03
C GLY A 96 15.73 -12.93 -9.70
N LYS A 97 14.41 -12.84 -9.97
CA LYS A 97 13.60 -11.74 -9.45
C LYS A 97 13.27 -12.01 -7.98
N VAL A 98 13.25 -10.97 -7.14
CA VAL A 98 12.70 -11.03 -5.78
C VAL A 98 11.21 -10.68 -5.83
N CYS A 99 10.39 -11.56 -5.26
CA CYS A 99 8.93 -11.50 -5.36
C CYS A 99 8.34 -10.80 -4.14
N ILE A 100 7.70 -9.64 -4.33
CA ILE A 100 7.16 -8.79 -3.26
C ILE A 100 5.62 -8.78 -3.34
N LEU A 101 4.95 -9.08 -2.22
CA LEU A 101 3.54 -8.82 -2.03
C LEU A 101 3.36 -7.53 -1.22
N SER A 102 2.41 -6.70 -1.60
CA SER A 102 2.01 -5.50 -0.88
C SER A 102 0.49 -5.40 -0.82
N ILE A 103 -0.07 -5.12 0.36
CA ILE A 103 -1.51 -5.01 0.59
C ILE A 103 -1.82 -3.68 1.28
N ASP A 104 -2.70 -2.88 0.66
CA ASP A 104 -3.09 -1.56 1.15
C ASP A 104 -3.84 -1.60 2.51
N GLY A 105 -3.93 -0.43 3.14
CA GLY A 105 -4.73 -0.17 4.33
C GLY A 105 -6.17 0.22 4.01
N GLY A 106 -7.11 -0.41 4.72
CA GLY A 106 -8.55 -0.15 4.66
C GLY A 106 -9.26 -0.84 5.82
N GLY A 107 -10.59 -0.69 5.87
CA GLY A 107 -11.47 -1.40 6.80
C GLY A 107 -12.16 -2.58 6.12
N MET A 108 -13.50 -2.59 6.13
CA MET A 108 -14.29 -3.61 5.42
C MET A 108 -13.98 -3.71 3.92
N ARG A 109 -13.44 -2.67 3.26
CA ARG A 109 -12.94 -2.75 1.88
C ARG A 109 -11.91 -3.87 1.65
N GLY A 110 -11.25 -4.37 2.71
CA GLY A 110 -10.34 -5.52 2.67
C GLY A 110 -10.90 -6.82 2.11
N ILE A 111 -12.23 -6.94 1.96
CA ILE A 111 -12.85 -8.04 1.21
C ILE A 111 -12.32 -8.10 -0.24
N ILE A 112 -12.05 -6.94 -0.87
CA ILE A 112 -11.60 -6.82 -2.26
C ILE A 112 -10.21 -7.47 -2.48
N PRO A 113 -9.13 -7.03 -1.80
CA PRO A 113 -7.83 -7.68 -1.95
C PRO A 113 -7.80 -9.10 -1.35
N GLY A 114 -8.62 -9.41 -0.33
CA GLY A 114 -8.72 -10.76 0.22
C GLY A 114 -9.30 -11.78 -0.77
N LYS A 115 -10.30 -11.38 -1.57
CA LYS A 115 -10.81 -12.17 -2.72
C LYS A 115 -9.77 -12.29 -3.84
N ALA A 116 -9.00 -11.23 -4.11
CA ALA A 116 -7.89 -11.29 -5.09
C ALA A 116 -6.80 -12.28 -4.65
N LEU A 117 -6.43 -12.29 -3.36
CA LEU A 117 -5.50 -13.27 -2.78
C LEU A 117 -6.05 -14.70 -2.88
N ALA A 118 -7.33 -14.90 -2.59
CA ALA A 118 -7.97 -16.22 -2.70
C ALA A 118 -7.91 -16.78 -4.13
N TYR A 119 -8.21 -15.94 -5.13
CA TYR A 119 -8.04 -16.27 -6.54
C TYR A 119 -6.57 -16.58 -6.89
N LEU A 120 -5.62 -15.76 -6.42
CA LEU A 120 -4.19 -15.96 -6.68
C LEU A 120 -3.69 -17.29 -6.09
N GLU A 121 -4.07 -17.65 -4.87
CA GLU A 121 -3.67 -18.94 -4.27
C GLU A 121 -4.28 -20.13 -5.04
N HIS A 122 -5.47 -19.98 -5.63
CA HIS A 122 -6.05 -20.99 -6.53
C HIS A 122 -5.28 -21.09 -7.85
N ALA A 123 -4.95 -19.97 -8.49
CA ALA A 123 -4.16 -19.93 -9.72
C ALA A 123 -2.75 -20.53 -9.52
N LEU A 124 -2.10 -20.23 -8.39
CA LEU A 124 -0.80 -20.80 -8.01
C LEU A 124 -0.86 -22.32 -7.82
N LYS A 125 -1.88 -22.86 -7.14
CA LYS A 125 -2.08 -24.32 -7.04
C LYS A 125 -2.26 -24.97 -8.41
N SER A 126 -3.11 -24.39 -9.25
CA SER A 126 -3.39 -24.90 -10.59
C SER A 126 -2.14 -24.93 -11.48
N LYS A 127 -1.35 -23.85 -11.47
CA LYS A 127 -0.16 -23.70 -12.34
C LYS A 127 1.09 -24.42 -11.81
N SER A 128 1.22 -24.59 -10.49
CA SER A 128 2.34 -25.36 -9.89
C SER A 128 2.10 -26.87 -9.86
N GLY A 129 0.84 -27.29 -9.83
CA GLY A 129 0.45 -28.69 -9.61
C GLY A 129 0.42 -29.12 -8.13
N ASP A 130 0.85 -28.28 -7.18
CA ASP A 130 0.73 -28.58 -5.74
C ASP A 130 -0.60 -28.04 -5.17
N PRO A 131 -1.56 -28.91 -4.77
CA PRO A 131 -2.78 -28.45 -4.09
C PRO A 131 -2.50 -27.83 -2.70
N ASN A 132 -1.32 -28.07 -2.13
CA ASN A 132 -0.88 -27.52 -0.85
C ASN A 132 -0.17 -26.16 -0.97
N ALA A 133 0.01 -25.64 -2.19
CA ALA A 133 0.64 -24.34 -2.43
C ALA A 133 -0.07 -23.20 -1.66
N ARG A 134 0.72 -22.23 -1.20
CA ARG A 134 0.31 -21.03 -0.45
C ARG A 134 1.01 -19.79 -0.98
N ILE A 135 0.44 -18.62 -0.73
CA ILE A 135 1.04 -17.32 -1.08
C ILE A 135 2.52 -17.22 -0.62
N ALA A 136 2.83 -17.62 0.62
CA ALA A 136 4.19 -17.56 1.17
C ALA A 136 5.23 -18.50 0.52
N ASP A 137 4.80 -19.44 -0.32
CA ASP A 137 5.72 -20.33 -1.04
C ASP A 137 6.35 -19.63 -2.27
N PHE A 138 5.74 -18.54 -2.77
CA PHE A 138 6.14 -17.84 -4.00
C PHE A 138 6.63 -16.40 -3.78
N PHE A 139 6.22 -15.76 -2.67
CA PHE A 139 6.68 -14.42 -2.30
C PHE A 139 7.82 -14.47 -1.27
N ASP A 140 8.78 -13.57 -1.43
CA ASP A 140 9.95 -13.44 -0.56
C ASP A 140 9.77 -12.38 0.52
N VAL A 141 8.98 -11.35 0.24
CA VAL A 141 8.64 -10.27 1.17
C VAL A 141 7.16 -9.97 1.07
N ALA A 142 6.51 -9.73 2.21
CA ALA A 142 5.14 -9.29 2.26
C ALA A 142 4.98 -8.04 3.14
N ALA A 143 4.44 -6.97 2.56
CA ALA A 143 4.09 -5.76 3.29
C ALA A 143 2.57 -5.61 3.35
N GLY A 144 2.06 -5.08 4.46
CA GLY A 144 0.62 -4.92 4.64
C GLY A 144 0.28 -3.86 5.66
N SER A 145 -0.64 -2.95 5.32
CA SER A 145 -1.10 -1.88 6.20
C SER A 145 -2.54 -2.13 6.67
N GLY A 146 -2.89 -1.80 7.92
CA GLY A 146 -4.24 -2.01 8.44
C GLY A 146 -4.71 -3.47 8.31
N VAL A 147 -5.87 -3.66 7.68
CA VAL A 147 -6.38 -4.99 7.31
C VAL A 147 -5.39 -5.77 6.42
N GLY A 148 -4.69 -5.10 5.50
CA GLY A 148 -3.61 -5.73 4.74
C GLY A 148 -2.47 -6.25 5.62
N GLY A 149 -2.13 -5.57 6.71
CA GLY A 149 -1.12 -6.03 7.67
C GLY A 149 -1.56 -7.27 8.45
N ILE A 150 -2.85 -7.37 8.75
CA ILE A 150 -3.45 -8.59 9.30
C ILE A 150 -3.41 -9.73 8.28
N PHE A 151 -3.70 -9.46 7.01
CA PHE A 151 -3.60 -10.48 5.95
C PHE A 151 -2.15 -10.96 5.76
N THR A 152 -1.17 -10.06 5.83
CA THR A 152 0.26 -10.43 5.88
C THR A 152 0.56 -11.34 7.08
N ALA A 153 0.10 -11.01 8.28
CA ALA A 153 0.27 -11.87 9.45
C ALA A 153 -0.45 -13.22 9.32
N MET A 154 -1.63 -13.28 8.69
CA MET A 154 -2.37 -14.51 8.41
C MET A 154 -1.62 -15.41 7.41
N LEU A 155 -1.09 -14.83 6.34
CA LEU A 155 -0.48 -15.53 5.21
C LEU A 155 0.99 -15.90 5.40
N PHE A 156 1.69 -15.26 6.35
CA PHE A 156 3.11 -15.49 6.60
C PHE A 156 3.43 -15.90 8.05
N GLY A 157 2.54 -15.68 9.02
CA GLY A 157 2.68 -16.20 10.38
C GLY A 157 2.54 -17.72 10.42
N SER A 158 3.41 -18.37 11.19
CA SER A 158 3.51 -19.84 11.27
C SER A 158 3.68 -20.32 12.72
N ARG A 159 3.38 -21.60 12.99
CA ARG A 159 3.56 -22.25 14.31
C ARG A 159 4.65 -23.31 14.30
N ASP A 160 4.91 -23.92 13.15
CA ASP A 160 6.01 -24.85 12.89
C ASP A 160 7.19 -24.14 12.16
N GLY A 161 6.92 -22.97 11.58
CA GLY A 161 7.80 -22.21 10.71
C GLY A 161 7.95 -22.81 9.30
N ASP A 162 7.14 -23.80 8.94
CA ASP A 162 7.17 -24.50 7.65
C ASP A 162 5.85 -24.31 6.85
N ARG A 163 4.71 -24.01 7.48
CA ARG A 163 3.45 -23.63 6.79
C ARG A 163 2.71 -22.45 7.44
N PRO A 164 1.99 -21.61 6.66
CA PRO A 164 1.23 -20.50 7.20
C PRO A 164 -0.06 -20.98 7.87
N ILE A 165 -0.50 -20.26 8.90
CA ILE A 165 -1.65 -20.66 9.76
C ILE A 165 -2.98 -20.59 9.00
N PHE A 166 -3.06 -19.74 7.97
CA PHE A 166 -4.27 -19.49 7.18
C PHE A 166 -4.01 -19.66 5.67
N ARG A 167 -5.09 -19.91 4.94
CA ARG A 167 -5.15 -19.85 3.47
C ARG A 167 -5.54 -18.44 3.04
N ALA A 168 -5.27 -18.09 1.79
CA ALA A 168 -5.73 -16.82 1.21
C ALA A 168 -7.26 -16.63 1.26
N GLU A 169 -8.03 -17.70 1.10
CA GLU A 169 -9.49 -17.69 1.24
C GLU A 169 -9.97 -17.29 2.65
N ASP A 170 -9.20 -17.59 3.69
CA ASP A 170 -9.57 -17.24 5.07
C ASP A 170 -9.50 -15.73 5.33
N THR A 171 -8.76 -14.96 4.52
CA THR A 171 -8.50 -13.52 4.74
C THR A 171 -9.77 -12.67 4.66
N TRP A 172 -10.51 -12.75 3.55
CA TRP A 172 -11.78 -12.02 3.41
C TRP A 172 -12.88 -12.62 4.30
N GLN A 173 -12.89 -13.96 4.49
CA GLN A 173 -13.82 -14.62 5.41
C GLN A 173 -13.63 -14.20 6.87
N PHE A 174 -12.39 -13.94 7.31
CA PHE A 174 -12.09 -13.42 8.64
C PHE A 174 -12.76 -12.06 8.90
N LEU A 175 -12.80 -11.18 7.89
CA LEU A 175 -13.50 -9.90 7.97
C LEU A 175 -15.02 -10.11 8.08
N THR A 176 -15.62 -10.84 7.14
CA THR A 176 -17.09 -11.02 7.10
C THR A 176 -17.62 -11.71 8.36
N LYS A 177 -16.90 -12.70 8.88
CA LYS A 177 -17.20 -13.41 10.13
C LYS A 177 -17.12 -12.52 11.37
N ASN A 178 -16.20 -11.55 11.42
CA ASN A 178 -15.99 -10.70 12.60
C ASN A 178 -16.62 -9.30 12.51
N ALA A 179 -17.03 -8.83 11.32
CA ALA A 179 -17.52 -7.48 11.05
C ALA A 179 -18.54 -6.96 12.10
N LYS A 180 -19.59 -7.74 12.37
CA LYS A 180 -20.63 -7.40 13.36
C LYS A 180 -20.12 -7.29 14.80
N GLY A 181 -19.03 -7.97 15.15
CA GLY A 181 -18.41 -7.86 16.47
C GLY A 181 -17.39 -6.72 16.58
N LEU A 182 -16.81 -6.31 15.45
CA LEU A 182 -15.79 -5.25 15.39
C LEU A 182 -16.43 -3.85 15.26
N TYR A 183 -17.38 -3.70 14.34
CA TYR A 183 -18.02 -2.42 14.01
C TYR A 183 -19.49 -2.34 14.45
N GLY A 184 -20.08 -3.43 14.92
CA GLY A 184 -21.47 -3.43 15.39
C GLY A 184 -21.62 -2.66 16.69
N SER A 185 -22.57 -1.74 16.74
CA SER A 185 -22.99 -1.14 18.01
C SER A 185 -23.54 -2.21 18.94
N SER A 186 -23.03 -2.25 20.18
CA SER A 186 -23.62 -3.08 21.25
C SER A 186 -25.06 -2.64 21.49
N GLY A 187 -26.02 -3.43 21.01
CA GLY A 187 -27.45 -3.14 21.12
C GLY A 187 -27.89 -3.09 22.57
N SER A 188 -28.09 -1.88 23.12
CA SER A 188 -28.65 -1.69 24.44
C SER A 188 -29.67 -0.55 24.40
N ASN A 189 -30.93 -0.90 24.61
CA ASN A 189 -32.06 0.03 24.65
C ASN A 189 -32.12 0.79 25.99
N SER A 190 -30.96 1.22 26.53
CA SER A 190 -30.83 1.79 27.88
C SER A 190 -30.54 3.29 27.90
N SER A 191 -31.57 4.02 28.34
CA SER A 191 -31.55 5.33 29.03
C SER A 191 -30.54 6.40 28.60
N LEU A 192 -31.09 7.54 28.16
CA LEU A 192 -30.35 8.75 27.74
C LEU A 192 -29.32 9.25 28.77
N MET A 193 -29.51 8.98 30.07
CA MET A 193 -28.57 9.36 31.14
C MET A 193 -27.15 8.80 30.95
N LYS A 194 -26.97 7.61 30.33
CA LYS A 194 -25.62 7.06 30.08
C LYS A 194 -24.82 7.81 29.01
N ARG A 195 -25.44 8.74 28.29
CA ARG A 195 -24.82 9.46 27.15
C ARG A 195 -23.89 10.61 27.58
N VAL A 196 -24.00 11.10 28.81
CA VAL A 196 -23.17 12.22 29.32
C VAL A 196 -21.83 11.75 29.91
N MET A 197 -21.76 10.53 30.44
CA MET A 197 -20.55 9.98 31.10
C MET A 197 -19.72 9.03 30.22
N ARG A 198 -19.86 9.04 28.89
CA ARG A 198 -19.12 8.13 27.98
C ARG A 198 -18.50 8.82 26.76
N THR A 199 -17.57 9.74 27.03
CA THR A 199 -16.53 10.19 26.09
C THR A 199 -15.51 9.07 25.80
N GLY A 200 -15.94 7.96 25.18
CA GLY A 200 -15.09 6.79 24.94
C GLY A 200 -15.84 5.52 24.52
N SER A 201 -16.66 5.60 23.47
CA SER A 201 -17.55 4.47 23.08
C SER A 201 -16.92 3.41 22.16
N SER A 202 -15.60 3.22 22.19
CA SER A 202 -14.89 2.25 21.33
C SER A 202 -14.74 0.84 21.95
N GLY A 203 -14.69 0.73 23.28
CA GLY A 203 -14.27 -0.48 24.01
C GLY A 203 -14.92 -1.82 23.63
N SER A 204 -16.13 -1.85 23.05
CA SER A 204 -16.74 -3.10 22.56
C SER A 204 -16.00 -3.66 21.33
N GLY A 205 -15.81 -2.82 20.30
CA GLY A 205 -15.08 -3.19 19.08
C GLY A 205 -13.61 -3.47 19.39
N THR A 206 -12.98 -2.61 20.20
CA THR A 206 -11.60 -2.81 20.67
C THR A 206 -11.43 -4.11 21.47
N ALA A 207 -12.36 -4.47 22.36
CA ALA A 207 -12.28 -5.72 23.10
C ALA A 207 -12.46 -6.96 22.21
N LYS A 208 -13.37 -6.91 21.22
CA LYS A 208 -13.52 -7.99 20.23
C LYS A 208 -12.28 -8.11 19.33
N LEU A 209 -11.74 -6.99 18.85
CA LEU A 209 -10.48 -6.94 18.09
C LEU A 209 -9.32 -7.56 18.90
N LYS A 210 -9.16 -7.14 20.16
CA LYS A 210 -8.14 -7.68 21.08
C LYS A 210 -8.30 -9.18 21.31
N ARG A 211 -9.53 -9.66 21.42
CA ARG A 211 -9.83 -11.10 21.58
C ARG A 211 -9.46 -11.89 20.33
N VAL A 212 -9.95 -11.47 19.16
CA VAL A 212 -9.74 -12.18 17.89
C VAL A 212 -8.26 -12.25 17.52
N MET A 213 -7.51 -11.16 17.68
CA MET A 213 -6.08 -11.19 17.37
C MET A 213 -5.30 -12.13 18.31
N LYS A 214 -5.72 -12.28 19.57
CA LYS A 214 -5.19 -13.33 20.47
C LYS A 214 -5.62 -14.73 20.05
N GLU A 215 -6.90 -14.94 19.72
CA GLU A 215 -7.41 -16.23 19.22
C GLU A 215 -6.66 -16.71 17.96
N SER A 216 -6.17 -15.79 17.12
CA SER A 216 -5.34 -16.12 15.95
C SER A 216 -3.83 -16.24 16.24
N PHE A 217 -3.25 -15.30 17.01
CA PHE A 217 -1.80 -15.06 17.05
C PHE A 217 -1.20 -14.87 18.46
N SER A 218 -1.81 -15.43 19.53
CA SER A 218 -1.38 -15.16 20.92
C SER A 218 0.09 -15.50 21.21
N GLU A 219 0.55 -16.66 20.74
CA GLU A 219 1.88 -17.24 21.05
C GLU A 219 2.97 -16.85 20.04
N LEU A 220 2.70 -15.88 19.15
CA LEU A 220 3.55 -15.61 17.98
C LEU A 220 4.17 -14.21 18.00
N THR A 221 5.38 -14.13 17.46
CA THR A 221 6.26 -12.95 17.38
C THR A 221 6.60 -12.61 15.92
N LEU A 222 7.33 -11.52 15.67
CA LEU A 222 7.75 -11.14 14.30
C LEU A 222 8.75 -12.15 13.72
N LYS A 223 9.51 -12.85 14.57
CA LYS A 223 10.44 -13.92 14.18
C LYS A 223 9.73 -15.16 13.63
N ASP A 224 8.48 -15.38 14.00
CA ASP A 224 7.69 -16.58 13.67
C ASP A 224 6.98 -16.49 12.30
N THR A 225 7.26 -15.45 11.51
CA THR A 225 6.83 -15.40 10.11
C THR A 225 7.83 -16.11 9.19
N LEU A 226 7.30 -16.83 8.19
CA LEU A 226 8.03 -17.66 7.22
C LEU A 226 9.05 -16.87 6.38
N LYS A 227 8.76 -15.58 6.19
CA LYS A 227 9.45 -14.63 5.31
C LYS A 227 9.49 -13.26 5.98
N PRO A 228 10.40 -12.35 5.58
CA PRO A 228 10.34 -10.94 5.92
C PRO A 228 8.94 -10.34 5.71
N VAL A 229 8.36 -9.83 6.82
CA VAL A 229 7.12 -9.07 6.81
C VAL A 229 7.38 -7.63 7.23
N LEU A 230 6.58 -6.70 6.68
CA LEU A 230 6.64 -5.27 6.95
C LEU A 230 5.23 -4.73 7.22
N ILE A 231 4.96 -4.36 8.47
CA ILE A 231 3.62 -3.91 8.92
C ILE A 231 3.74 -2.54 9.60
N PRO A 232 3.18 -1.45 9.04
CA PRO A 232 3.31 -0.11 9.59
C PRO A 232 2.25 0.19 10.67
N CYS A 233 2.61 1.07 11.59
CA CYS A 233 1.70 1.87 12.41
C CYS A 233 2.24 3.30 12.52
N TYR A 234 1.48 4.21 13.14
CA TYR A 234 2.00 5.49 13.59
C TYR A 234 2.15 5.46 15.12
N ASP A 235 3.34 5.74 15.63
CA ASP A 235 3.62 5.75 17.07
C ASP A 235 3.47 7.16 17.65
N LEU A 236 2.53 7.31 18.59
CA LEU A 236 2.27 8.57 19.28
C LEU A 236 3.36 8.95 20.31
N LYS A 237 4.30 8.07 20.66
CA LYS A 237 5.43 8.42 21.55
C LYS A 237 6.60 9.06 20.81
N SER A 238 6.93 8.57 19.62
CA SER A 238 7.95 9.17 18.74
C SER A 238 7.39 10.22 17.76
N SER A 239 6.07 10.31 17.60
CA SER A 239 5.40 11.14 16.59
C SER A 239 5.82 10.78 15.14
N ALA A 240 6.07 9.50 14.88
CA ALA A 240 6.61 9.01 13.62
C ALA A 240 5.94 7.70 13.14
N PRO A 241 5.99 7.41 11.84
CA PRO A 241 5.76 6.06 11.33
C PRO A 241 6.71 5.04 12.00
N PHE A 242 6.15 3.93 12.48
CA PHE A 242 6.92 2.79 12.99
C PHE A 242 6.62 1.57 12.13
N LEU A 243 7.65 0.91 11.60
CA LEU A 243 7.52 -0.24 10.71
C LEU A 243 7.94 -1.51 11.44
N PHE A 244 6.98 -2.38 11.78
CA PHE A 244 7.29 -3.69 12.33
C PHE A 244 7.92 -4.57 11.24
N SER A 245 9.18 -4.97 11.48
CA SER A 245 10.03 -5.69 10.52
C SER A 245 10.56 -6.97 11.15
N ARG A 246 10.41 -8.10 10.45
CA ARG A 246 11.03 -9.37 10.85
C ARG A 246 12.56 -9.30 10.86
N ALA A 247 13.16 -8.58 9.92
CA ALA A 247 14.62 -8.48 9.83
C ALA A 247 15.18 -7.81 11.09
N ASP A 248 14.57 -6.71 11.50
CA ASP A 248 14.96 -5.91 12.67
C ASP A 248 14.72 -6.73 13.96
N ALA A 249 13.60 -7.44 14.05
CA ALA A 249 13.29 -8.37 15.14
C ALA A 249 14.32 -9.51 15.27
N LEU A 250 14.92 -9.96 14.16
CA LEU A 250 15.98 -10.98 14.17
C LEU A 250 17.36 -10.42 14.53
N GLU A 251 17.62 -9.14 14.25
CA GLU A 251 18.85 -8.47 14.72
C GLU A 251 18.80 -8.13 16.21
N THR A 252 17.62 -7.81 16.77
CA THR A 252 17.50 -7.37 18.17
C THR A 252 16.08 -7.56 18.73
N ASP A 253 15.98 -8.22 19.89
CA ASP A 253 14.70 -8.47 20.60
C ASP A 253 13.88 -7.21 20.91
N GLY A 254 14.54 -6.04 20.96
CA GLY A 254 13.90 -4.73 21.08
C GLY A 254 13.04 -4.33 19.89
N TYR A 255 13.15 -5.00 18.74
CA TYR A 255 12.28 -4.84 17.58
C TYR A 255 11.35 -6.03 17.38
N ASP A 256 11.41 -7.05 18.25
CA ASP A 256 10.52 -8.19 18.22
C ASP A 256 9.26 -7.92 19.04
N PHE A 257 8.09 -8.12 18.43
CA PHE A 257 6.78 -7.82 19.02
C PHE A 257 5.81 -8.97 18.72
N ARG A 258 4.85 -9.20 19.64
CA ARG A 258 3.84 -10.24 19.45
C ARG A 258 2.90 -9.87 18.31
N LEU A 259 2.65 -10.80 17.38
CA LEU A 259 1.83 -10.56 16.19
C LEU A 259 0.41 -10.11 16.55
N TRP A 260 -0.19 -10.61 17.64
CA TRP A 260 -1.50 -10.14 18.08
C TRP A 260 -1.51 -8.66 18.53
N GLU A 261 -0.37 -8.07 18.90
CA GLU A 261 -0.24 -6.64 19.20
C GLU A 261 0.05 -5.85 17.92
N VAL A 262 0.93 -6.33 17.04
CA VAL A 262 1.20 -5.75 15.71
C VAL A 262 -0.08 -5.64 14.86
N CYS A 263 -0.87 -6.72 14.79
CA CYS A 263 -2.15 -6.76 14.08
C CYS A 263 -3.19 -5.78 14.65
N ARG A 264 -3.16 -5.51 15.97
CA ARG A 264 -4.01 -4.47 16.57
C ARG A 264 -3.49 -3.07 16.27
N ALA A 265 -2.18 -2.86 16.40
CA ALA A 265 -1.51 -1.59 16.18
C ALA A 265 -1.76 -1.06 14.76
N THR A 266 -1.57 -1.90 13.75
CA THR A 266 -1.79 -1.50 12.36
C THR A 266 -3.28 -1.25 12.04
N TRP A 267 -4.23 -1.93 12.71
CA TRP A 267 -5.67 -1.72 12.48
C TRP A 267 -6.33 -0.71 13.44
N ALA A 268 -5.58 -0.04 14.32
CA ALA A 268 -6.13 0.90 15.31
C ALA A 268 -6.56 2.25 14.71
N GLU A 269 -7.57 2.24 13.82
CA GLU A 269 -8.17 3.41 13.19
C GLU A 269 -8.79 4.36 14.24
N PRO A 270 -8.31 5.61 14.38
CA PRO A 270 -8.85 6.56 15.34
C PRO A 270 -10.35 6.83 15.17
N GLY A 271 -11.07 6.88 16.28
CA GLY A 271 -12.54 7.03 16.29
C GLY A 271 -13.30 5.71 16.10
N VAL A 272 -12.63 4.63 15.63
CA VAL A 272 -13.17 3.27 15.60
C VAL A 272 -12.61 2.45 16.77
N PHE A 273 -11.29 2.34 16.85
CA PHE A 273 -10.58 1.53 17.86
C PHE A 273 -9.75 2.41 18.81
N GLU A 274 -9.42 1.87 19.98
CA GLU A 274 -8.56 2.53 20.97
C GLU A 274 -7.07 2.31 20.60
N PRO A 275 -6.19 3.31 20.84
CA PRO A 275 -4.75 3.18 20.61
C PRO A 275 -4.14 1.98 21.35
N VAL A 276 -3.03 1.47 20.80
CA VAL A 276 -2.37 0.26 21.28
C VAL A 276 -1.05 0.63 21.95
N GLU A 277 -1.06 0.78 23.28
CA GLU A 277 0.20 0.67 24.02
C GLU A 277 0.70 -0.79 23.96
N MET A 278 1.93 -0.95 23.51
CA MET A 278 2.62 -2.23 23.38
C MET A 278 4.12 -2.08 23.66
N LYS A 279 4.79 -3.21 23.89
CA LYS A 279 6.22 -3.27 24.17
C LYS A 279 6.84 -4.43 23.40
N SER A 280 8.13 -4.34 23.12
CA SER A 280 8.91 -5.45 22.57
C SER A 280 8.93 -6.65 23.53
N VAL A 281 9.35 -7.82 23.04
CA VAL A 281 9.47 -9.05 23.85
C VAL A 281 10.42 -8.85 25.03
N ASP A 282 11.51 -8.11 24.84
CA ASP A 282 12.45 -7.71 25.90
C ASP A 282 12.00 -6.51 26.77
N GLY A 283 10.86 -5.90 26.43
CA GLY A 283 10.26 -4.76 27.13
C GLY A 283 10.98 -3.41 26.98
N LYS A 284 12.09 -3.33 26.23
CA LYS A 284 12.89 -2.10 26.08
C LYS A 284 12.16 -1.06 25.23
N THR A 285 11.72 -1.43 24.04
CA THR A 285 10.99 -0.55 23.12
C THR A 285 9.52 -0.49 23.52
N LYS A 286 8.95 0.72 23.49
CA LYS A 286 7.56 1.00 23.93
C LYS A 286 6.89 1.90 22.90
N CYS A 287 5.79 1.42 22.33
CA CYS A 287 5.03 2.11 21.29
C CYS A 287 3.61 2.40 21.80
N VAL A 288 2.99 3.50 21.35
CA VAL A 288 1.55 3.77 21.46
C VAL A 288 1.01 3.95 20.05
N ALA A 289 0.69 2.82 19.44
CA ALA A 289 0.35 2.75 18.04
C ALA A 289 -1.10 3.17 17.74
N ILE A 290 -1.26 3.87 16.63
CA ILE A 290 -2.51 4.00 15.88
C ILE A 290 -2.32 3.51 14.43
N GLY A 291 -3.43 3.32 13.72
CA GLY A 291 -3.50 2.52 12.49
C GLY A 291 -2.51 2.88 11.39
N GLY A 292 -1.97 1.84 10.73
CA GLY A 292 -0.96 1.92 9.68
C GLY A 292 -1.39 2.71 8.45
N GLY A 293 -2.69 2.81 8.15
CA GLY A 293 -3.20 3.62 7.05
C GLY A 293 -2.82 5.11 7.16
N LEU A 294 -2.71 5.63 8.38
CA LEU A 294 -2.29 7.01 8.66
C LEU A 294 -0.79 7.24 8.50
N ALA A 295 0.02 6.19 8.48
CA ALA A 295 1.48 6.26 8.31
C ALA A 295 1.90 5.90 6.87
N MET A 296 1.38 4.78 6.35
CA MET A 296 1.68 4.21 5.05
C MET A 296 0.45 3.43 4.57
N SER A 297 -0.47 4.09 3.88
CA SER A 297 -1.70 3.47 3.34
C SER A 297 -1.40 2.41 2.27
N ASN A 298 -0.42 2.68 1.40
CA ASN A 298 0.13 1.73 0.43
C ASN A 298 1.59 1.45 0.82
N PRO A 299 1.91 0.28 1.42
CA PRO A 299 3.26 -0.01 1.92
C PRO A 299 4.24 -0.48 0.82
N THR A 300 3.86 -0.41 -0.46
CA THR A 300 4.67 -0.95 -1.59
C THR A 300 6.05 -0.30 -1.67
N ALA A 301 6.16 1.01 -1.49
CA ALA A 301 7.45 1.70 -1.50
C ALA A 301 8.36 1.25 -0.35
N ALA A 302 7.82 1.06 0.87
CA ALA A 302 8.58 0.55 2.00
C ALA A 302 9.10 -0.88 1.75
N ALA A 303 8.31 -1.74 1.11
CA ALA A 303 8.70 -3.09 0.73
C ALA A 303 9.85 -3.10 -0.31
N ILE A 304 9.75 -2.26 -1.33
CA ILE A 304 10.80 -2.09 -2.35
C ILE A 304 12.08 -1.55 -1.71
N THR A 305 12.00 -0.49 -0.91
CA THR A 305 13.16 0.10 -0.20
C THR A 305 13.83 -0.92 0.72
N HIS A 306 13.07 -1.73 1.45
CA HIS A 306 13.61 -2.80 2.27
C HIS A 306 14.41 -3.81 1.44
N VAL A 307 13.85 -4.32 0.34
CA VAL A 307 14.56 -5.27 -0.54
C VAL A 307 15.79 -4.64 -1.22
N LEU A 308 15.72 -3.36 -1.58
CA LEU A 308 16.84 -2.64 -2.18
C LEU A 308 17.99 -2.37 -1.20
N HIS A 309 17.76 -2.32 0.11
CA HIS A 309 18.78 -1.91 1.10
C HIS A 309 19.18 -3.01 2.10
N ASN A 310 18.33 -4.01 2.38
CA ASN A 310 18.68 -5.20 3.16
C ASN A 310 19.55 -6.16 2.31
N LYS A 311 20.80 -5.76 2.02
CA LYS A 311 21.75 -6.57 1.23
C LYS A 311 22.21 -7.86 1.92
N GLN A 312 21.90 -8.05 3.20
CA GLN A 312 22.14 -9.31 3.90
C GLN A 312 21.18 -10.41 3.43
N GLU A 313 19.89 -10.10 3.29
CA GLU A 313 18.91 -11.05 2.73
C GLU A 313 18.80 -10.96 1.20
N PHE A 314 19.02 -9.78 0.60
CA PHE A 314 18.85 -9.51 -0.84
C PHE A 314 20.14 -9.01 -1.53
N PRO A 315 21.27 -9.75 -1.48
CA PRO A 315 22.58 -9.27 -1.93
C PRO A 315 22.68 -8.97 -3.43
N PHE A 316 21.89 -9.63 -4.28
CA PHE A 316 22.03 -9.56 -5.74
C PHE A 316 21.11 -8.56 -6.45
N VAL A 317 20.11 -8.01 -5.74
CA VAL A 317 19.18 -7.01 -6.27
C VAL A 317 19.90 -5.68 -6.44
N ARG A 318 19.81 -5.07 -7.62
CA ARG A 318 20.40 -3.74 -7.91
C ARG A 318 19.34 -2.65 -7.99
N GLY A 319 18.29 -2.90 -8.76
CA GLY A 319 17.13 -2.02 -8.91
C GLY A 319 15.83 -2.78 -9.11
N VAL A 320 14.82 -2.08 -9.61
CA VAL A 320 13.45 -2.58 -9.83
C VAL A 320 13.35 -3.61 -10.97
N GLU A 321 14.34 -3.67 -11.86
CA GLU A 321 14.47 -4.70 -12.90
C GLU A 321 14.67 -6.10 -12.33
N ASP A 322 15.28 -6.20 -11.14
CA ASP A 322 15.52 -7.43 -10.39
C ASP A 322 14.32 -7.78 -9.44
N LEU A 323 13.16 -7.12 -9.57
CA LEU A 323 11.96 -7.33 -8.73
C LEU A 323 10.74 -7.84 -9.51
N LEU A 324 9.83 -8.52 -8.82
CA LEU A 324 8.47 -8.84 -9.29
C LEU A 324 7.48 -8.50 -8.18
N VAL A 325 6.62 -7.50 -8.38
CA VAL A 325 5.84 -6.86 -7.32
C VAL A 325 4.34 -6.94 -7.60
N LEU A 326 3.60 -7.50 -6.65
CA LEU A 326 2.14 -7.44 -6.60
C LEU A 326 1.71 -6.41 -5.55
N SER A 327 0.90 -5.44 -5.96
CA SER A 327 0.30 -4.44 -5.07
C SER A 327 -1.22 -4.54 -5.15
N LEU A 328 -1.86 -4.82 -4.01
CA LEU A 328 -3.31 -5.05 -3.92
C LEU A 328 -4.00 -3.89 -3.20
N GLY A 329 -4.78 -3.12 -3.96
CA GLY A 329 -5.53 -1.98 -3.46
C GLY A 329 -6.90 -2.31 -2.88
N MET A 330 -7.46 -1.36 -2.13
CA MET A 330 -8.75 -1.46 -1.43
C MET A 330 -9.97 -1.03 -2.25
N GLY A 331 -9.80 -0.65 -3.51
CA GLY A 331 -10.83 -0.04 -4.36
C GLY A 331 -10.98 1.47 -4.12
N GLN A 332 -11.13 2.24 -5.20
CA GLN A 332 -11.25 3.71 -5.12
C GLN A 332 -12.70 4.17 -4.95
N LEU A 333 -12.91 5.08 -4.00
CA LEU A 333 -14.21 5.67 -3.68
C LEU A 333 -14.56 6.85 -4.60
N LEU A 334 -14.64 6.58 -5.92
CA LEU A 334 -14.90 7.61 -6.95
C LEU A 334 -16.34 8.16 -6.93
N ASP A 335 -17.30 7.46 -6.31
CA ASP A 335 -18.73 7.81 -6.28
C ASP A 335 -19.29 7.91 -4.85
N VAL A 336 -18.52 8.49 -3.91
CA VAL A 336 -19.12 9.01 -2.68
C VAL A 336 -19.82 10.32 -3.05
N SER A 337 -21.15 10.32 -3.04
CA SER A 337 -21.96 11.49 -3.41
C SER A 337 -21.78 12.62 -2.39
N TYR A 338 -20.82 13.48 -2.69
CA TYR A 338 -20.42 14.65 -1.91
C TYR A 338 -21.33 15.84 -2.24
N GLU A 339 -22.61 15.76 -1.85
CA GLU A 339 -23.61 16.82 -2.06
C GLU A 339 -23.14 18.17 -1.47
N TYR A 340 -22.85 19.14 -2.35
CA TYR A 340 -22.29 20.46 -2.02
C TYR A 340 -23.07 21.18 -0.90
N ASP A 341 -24.40 21.23 -0.99
CA ASP A 341 -25.27 21.90 -0.01
C ASP A 341 -25.22 21.27 1.39
N ARG A 342 -24.71 20.04 1.53
CA ARG A 342 -24.43 19.42 2.83
C ARG A 342 -23.02 19.77 3.30
N ILE A 343 -22.04 19.76 2.40
CA ILE A 343 -20.61 19.94 2.69
C ILE A 343 -20.27 21.37 3.10
N ILE A 344 -20.90 22.39 2.51
CA ILE A 344 -20.74 23.78 2.98
C ILE A 344 -21.24 24.01 4.43
N LYS A 345 -21.90 23.01 5.03
CA LYS A 345 -22.39 22.99 6.41
C LYS A 345 -21.57 22.05 7.31
N TRP A 346 -20.48 21.44 6.80
CA TRP A 346 -19.64 20.51 7.55
C TRP A 346 -18.68 21.23 8.50
N THR A 347 -18.86 21.01 9.80
CA THR A 347 -17.87 21.36 10.82
C THR A 347 -16.68 20.38 10.82
N ALA A 348 -15.58 20.71 11.51
CA ALA A 348 -14.39 19.85 11.62
C ALA A 348 -14.71 18.40 12.06
N LYS A 349 -15.76 18.18 12.87
CA LYS A 349 -16.22 16.84 13.26
C LYS A 349 -16.81 16.02 12.11
N HIS A 350 -17.41 16.67 11.12
CA HIS A 350 -17.91 16.02 9.91
C HIS A 350 -16.77 15.72 8.93
N TRP A 351 -15.80 16.63 8.84
CA TRP A 351 -14.61 16.49 8.00
C TRP A 351 -13.61 15.43 8.47
N SER A 352 -13.53 15.12 9.77
CA SER A 352 -12.43 14.31 10.32
C SER A 352 -12.23 12.96 9.64
N ARG A 353 -13.29 12.16 9.42
CA ARG A 353 -13.17 10.86 8.74
C ARG A 353 -13.03 10.99 7.22
N PRO A 354 -13.84 11.80 6.50
CA PRO A 354 -13.63 12.04 5.06
C PRO A 354 -12.24 12.55 4.73
N ALA A 355 -11.68 13.50 5.50
CA ALA A 355 -10.33 14.00 5.30
C ALA A 355 -9.28 12.88 5.49
N ALA A 356 -9.39 12.08 6.55
CA ALA A 356 -8.50 10.94 6.76
C ALA A 356 -8.56 9.90 5.61
N LEU A 357 -9.75 9.60 5.08
CA LEU A 357 -9.93 8.72 3.93
C LEU A 357 -9.36 9.30 2.63
N ILE A 358 -9.59 10.59 2.36
CA ILE A 358 -9.04 11.30 1.20
C ILE A 358 -7.51 11.34 1.26
N SER A 359 -6.92 11.60 2.43
CA SER A 359 -5.46 11.55 2.63
C SER A 359 -4.90 10.14 2.50
N ASN A 360 -5.58 9.12 3.04
CA ASN A 360 -5.19 7.70 2.94
C ASN A 360 -5.16 7.24 1.47
N ASP A 361 -6.26 7.46 0.75
CA ASP A 361 -6.41 7.00 -0.64
C ASP A 361 -5.52 7.85 -1.60
N GLY A 362 -5.36 9.16 -1.34
CA GLY A 362 -4.44 10.03 -2.08
C GLY A 362 -2.95 9.70 -1.88
N ALA A 363 -2.54 9.34 -0.66
CA ALA A 363 -1.20 8.82 -0.39
C ALA A 363 -0.99 7.44 -1.07
N ALA A 364 -2.02 6.60 -1.11
CA ALA A 364 -1.94 5.29 -1.76
C ALA A 364 -1.73 5.40 -3.27
N ASP A 365 -2.43 6.34 -3.91
CA ASP A 365 -2.27 6.69 -5.33
C ASP A 365 -0.93 7.37 -5.63
N THR A 366 -0.41 8.20 -4.71
CA THR A 366 0.92 8.83 -4.86
C THR A 366 2.03 7.78 -4.85
N VAL A 367 1.97 6.81 -3.94
CA VAL A 367 2.91 5.67 -3.91
C VAL A 367 2.78 4.82 -5.17
N ASP A 368 1.55 4.52 -5.62
CA ASP A 368 1.29 3.75 -6.85
C ASP A 368 1.88 4.44 -8.10
N GLN A 369 1.67 5.75 -8.26
CA GLN A 369 2.26 6.54 -9.36
C GLN A 369 3.80 6.59 -9.30
N ALA A 370 4.38 6.80 -8.12
CA ALA A 370 5.83 6.87 -7.95
C ALA A 370 6.52 5.52 -8.20
N VAL A 371 5.93 4.42 -7.71
CA VAL A 371 6.40 3.06 -8.00
C VAL A 371 6.24 2.74 -9.48
N ALA A 372 5.07 3.01 -10.07
CA ALA A 372 4.82 2.82 -11.50
C ALA A 372 5.85 3.54 -12.39
N MET A 373 6.19 4.80 -12.08
CA MET A 373 7.25 5.53 -12.78
C MET A 373 8.62 4.89 -12.57
N ALA A 374 8.98 4.51 -11.34
CA ALA A 374 10.29 3.91 -11.06
C ALA A 374 10.53 2.62 -11.88
N PHE A 375 9.49 1.80 -12.08
CA PHE A 375 9.58 0.61 -12.93
C PHE A 375 9.67 0.91 -14.44
N GLY A 376 9.26 2.09 -14.91
CA GLY A 376 9.46 2.56 -16.29
C GLY A 376 9.05 1.54 -17.37
N HIS A 377 10.00 1.13 -18.20
CA HIS A 377 9.79 0.10 -19.24
C HIS A 377 9.41 -1.29 -18.69
N CYS A 378 9.76 -1.58 -17.43
CA CYS A 378 9.37 -2.82 -16.74
C CYS A 378 8.01 -2.71 -16.02
N ARG A 379 7.32 -1.57 -16.07
CA ARG A 379 6.05 -1.33 -15.34
C ARG A 379 5.01 -2.40 -15.63
N SER A 380 4.76 -2.73 -16.90
CA SER A 380 3.76 -3.75 -17.29
C SER A 380 4.22 -5.21 -17.12
N SER A 381 5.48 -5.47 -16.75
CA SER A 381 6.09 -6.82 -16.71
C SER A 381 6.79 -7.18 -15.38
N ASN A 382 6.92 -6.22 -14.47
CA ASN A 382 7.44 -6.40 -13.11
C ASN A 382 6.52 -5.79 -12.03
N TYR A 383 5.62 -4.84 -12.34
CA TYR A 383 4.75 -4.19 -11.35
C TYR A 383 3.25 -4.37 -11.65
N VAL A 384 2.60 -5.27 -10.91
CA VAL A 384 1.16 -5.52 -11.04
C VAL A 384 0.42 -4.83 -9.89
N ARG A 385 -0.26 -3.72 -10.19
CA ARG A 385 -1.25 -3.11 -9.31
C ARG A 385 -2.64 -3.66 -9.64
N ILE A 386 -3.30 -4.32 -8.69
CA ILE A 386 -4.70 -4.73 -8.81
C ILE A 386 -5.55 -3.80 -7.95
N GLN A 387 -6.59 -3.21 -8.54
CA GLN A 387 -7.43 -2.19 -7.91
C GLN A 387 -8.85 -2.27 -8.48
N ALA A 388 -9.87 -2.11 -7.62
CA ALA A 388 -11.26 -1.97 -8.07
C ALA A 388 -11.53 -0.53 -8.53
N ASN A 389 -12.05 -0.38 -9.75
CA ASN A 389 -12.48 0.90 -10.31
C ASN A 389 -13.88 1.26 -9.77
N GLY A 390 -14.04 2.52 -9.32
CA GLY A 390 -15.25 3.04 -8.69
C GLY A 390 -16.48 3.09 -9.60
N SER A 391 -16.31 3.00 -10.92
CA SER A 391 -17.41 2.97 -11.90
C SER A 391 -18.38 1.79 -11.74
N SER A 392 -17.99 0.71 -11.03
CA SER A 392 -18.87 -0.43 -10.71
C SER A 392 -19.37 -0.44 -9.25
N LEU A 393 -18.95 0.52 -8.42
CA LEU A 393 -19.28 0.56 -6.99
C LEU A 393 -20.64 1.24 -6.71
N GLY A 394 -21.07 2.14 -7.60
CA GLY A 394 -22.28 2.96 -7.42
C GLY A 394 -22.20 3.91 -6.21
N PRO A 395 -23.32 4.57 -5.83
CA PRO A 395 -23.33 5.61 -4.81
C PRO A 395 -22.86 5.10 -3.44
N CYS A 396 -21.60 5.36 -3.14
CA CYS A 396 -20.89 4.84 -1.99
C CYS A 396 -21.32 5.57 -0.71
N LYS A 397 -21.76 4.79 0.30
CA LYS A 397 -22.06 5.34 1.63
C LYS A 397 -20.77 5.83 2.30
N PRO A 398 -20.74 7.03 2.94
CA PRO A 398 -19.55 7.58 3.62
C PRO A 398 -18.96 6.78 4.81
N ASN A 399 -19.43 5.55 5.05
CA ASN A 399 -19.00 4.68 6.16
C ASN A 399 -18.70 3.24 5.70
N ILE A 400 -18.44 3.03 4.40
CA ILE A 400 -18.22 1.71 3.78
C ILE A 400 -17.20 0.83 4.54
N ASP A 401 -16.11 1.42 5.03
CA ASP A 401 -15.05 0.72 5.77
C ASP A 401 -15.45 0.26 7.18
N ALA A 402 -16.56 0.76 7.72
CA ALA A 402 -17.05 0.44 9.07
C ALA A 402 -18.57 0.14 9.10
N ASP A 403 -19.16 -0.28 7.98
CA ASP A 403 -20.54 -0.78 7.91
C ASP A 403 -20.52 -2.33 7.94
N PRO A 404 -20.91 -2.97 9.07
CA PRO A 404 -20.95 -4.43 9.20
C PRO A 404 -22.26 -5.07 8.71
N SER A 405 -23.11 -4.33 7.99
CA SER A 405 -24.35 -4.87 7.46
C SER A 405 -24.11 -5.93 6.39
N GLY A 406 -25.02 -6.91 6.30
CA GLY A 406 -24.97 -7.93 5.24
C GLY A 406 -25.09 -7.32 3.84
N SER A 407 -25.77 -6.18 3.70
CA SER A 407 -25.83 -5.41 2.45
C SER A 407 -24.45 -4.87 2.04
N ASN A 408 -23.69 -4.29 2.97
CA ASN A 408 -22.35 -3.79 2.70
C ASN A 408 -21.36 -4.93 2.39
N VAL A 409 -21.43 -6.03 3.16
CA VAL A 409 -20.61 -7.23 2.92
C VAL A 409 -20.90 -7.83 1.54
N ASN A 410 -22.17 -8.03 1.18
CA ASN A 410 -22.54 -8.61 -0.11
C ASN A 410 -22.14 -7.69 -1.29
N MET A 411 -22.29 -6.37 -1.12
CA MET A 411 -21.83 -5.37 -2.10
C MET A 411 -20.32 -5.47 -2.31
N LEU A 412 -19.52 -5.49 -1.24
CA LEU A 412 -18.06 -5.59 -1.31
C LEU A 412 -17.58 -6.93 -1.90
N VAL A 413 -18.29 -8.04 -1.67
CA VAL A 413 -18.03 -9.32 -2.33
C VAL A 413 -18.31 -9.22 -3.84
N GLY A 414 -19.46 -8.65 -4.25
CA GLY A 414 -19.78 -8.44 -5.66
C GLY A 414 -18.79 -7.51 -6.37
N VAL A 415 -18.38 -6.42 -5.72
CA VAL A 415 -17.34 -5.50 -6.22
C VAL A 415 -16.00 -6.22 -6.39
N ALA A 416 -15.64 -7.15 -5.50
CA ALA A 416 -14.42 -7.95 -5.64
C ALA A 416 -14.48 -8.93 -6.82
N GLU A 417 -15.67 -9.49 -7.11
CA GLU A 417 -15.89 -10.42 -8.21
C GLU A 417 -16.00 -9.72 -9.58
N GLU A 418 -16.55 -8.50 -9.63
CA GLU A 418 -16.49 -7.62 -10.81
C GLU A 418 -15.10 -7.00 -11.01
N MET A 419 -14.37 -6.66 -9.95
CA MET A 419 -13.01 -6.11 -10.03
C MET A 419 -12.08 -7.00 -10.84
N LEU A 420 -12.18 -8.33 -10.72
CA LEU A 420 -11.37 -9.26 -11.52
C LEU A 420 -11.69 -9.16 -13.03
N LYS A 421 -12.95 -8.87 -13.39
CA LYS A 421 -13.41 -8.73 -14.79
C LYS A 421 -13.08 -7.36 -15.38
N GLN A 422 -12.96 -6.32 -14.55
CA GLN A 422 -12.58 -4.98 -14.97
C GLN A 422 -11.21 -5.00 -15.68
N LYS A 423 -11.08 -4.15 -16.72
CA LYS A 423 -9.78 -3.83 -17.31
C LYS A 423 -8.87 -3.21 -16.26
N ASN A 424 -7.62 -3.66 -16.22
CA ASN A 424 -6.64 -3.20 -15.26
C ASN A 424 -6.39 -1.69 -15.44
N VAL A 425 -6.09 -1.00 -14.35
CA VAL A 425 -5.80 0.43 -14.36
C VAL A 425 -4.37 0.63 -13.91
N GLU A 426 -3.52 1.06 -14.83
CA GLU A 426 -2.13 1.38 -14.54
C GLU A 426 -1.98 2.87 -14.25
N SER A 427 -1.31 3.21 -13.15
CA SER A 427 -0.94 4.59 -12.86
C SER A 427 0.21 5.09 -13.76
N VAL A 428 0.21 6.40 -14.00
CA VAL A 428 1.26 7.16 -14.69
C VAL A 428 1.45 8.46 -13.90
N LEU A 429 2.67 8.71 -13.38
CA LEU A 429 2.92 9.95 -12.62
C LEU A 429 2.64 11.17 -13.50
N PHE A 430 1.83 12.10 -12.99
CA PHE A 430 1.28 13.28 -13.68
C PHE A 430 0.38 13.00 -14.91
N GLY A 431 0.54 11.86 -15.59
CA GLY A 431 -0.36 11.38 -16.67
C GLY A 431 -1.66 10.75 -16.18
N GLY A 432 -1.83 10.56 -14.86
CA GLY A 432 -3.06 10.04 -14.26
C GLY A 432 -3.16 8.51 -14.31
N LYS A 433 -4.24 8.00 -14.92
CA LYS A 433 -4.59 6.56 -14.93
C LYS A 433 -4.90 6.10 -16.35
N ARG A 434 -4.19 5.07 -16.82
CA ARG A 434 -4.40 4.42 -18.12
C ARG A 434 -5.15 3.12 -17.92
N ILE A 435 -6.20 2.89 -18.71
CA ILE A 435 -6.88 1.59 -18.79
C ILE A 435 -6.04 0.68 -19.70
N ASP A 436 -5.78 -0.54 -19.23
CA ASP A 436 -5.04 -1.56 -19.96
C ASP A 436 -5.94 -2.39 -20.89
N GLU A 437 -5.36 -3.06 -21.87
CA GLU A 437 -6.06 -4.05 -22.69
C GLU A 437 -6.36 -5.33 -21.90
N GLN A 438 -5.58 -5.65 -20.87
CA GLN A 438 -5.77 -6.81 -20.00
C GLN A 438 -6.68 -6.51 -18.81
N SER A 439 -7.48 -7.49 -18.38
CA SER A 439 -8.22 -7.47 -17.13
C SER A 439 -7.34 -7.69 -15.90
N ASN A 440 -7.86 -7.32 -14.73
CA ASN A 440 -7.24 -7.67 -13.45
C ASN A 440 -7.08 -9.20 -13.29
N PHE A 441 -8.05 -10.00 -13.77
CA PHE A 441 -7.94 -11.46 -13.85
C PHE A 441 -6.76 -11.90 -14.73
N GLU A 442 -6.67 -11.39 -15.96
CA GLU A 442 -5.61 -11.77 -16.93
C GLU A 442 -4.21 -11.42 -16.39
N LYS A 443 -4.02 -10.22 -15.81
CA LYS A 443 -2.74 -9.86 -15.17
C LYS A 443 -2.41 -10.71 -13.94
N LEU A 444 -3.41 -11.05 -13.12
CA LEU A 444 -3.19 -11.85 -11.90
C LEU A 444 -2.95 -13.34 -12.21
N ASP A 445 -3.55 -13.87 -13.26
CA ASP A 445 -3.31 -15.23 -13.79
C ASP A 445 -1.93 -15.35 -14.47
N TRP A 446 -1.56 -14.36 -15.27
CA TRP A 446 -0.23 -14.25 -15.87
C TRP A 446 0.86 -14.16 -14.78
N LEU A 447 0.64 -13.30 -13.76
CA LEU A 447 1.56 -13.16 -12.64
C LEU A 447 1.71 -14.45 -11.84
N ALA A 448 0.62 -15.20 -11.62
CA ALA A 448 0.69 -16.53 -11.00
C ALA A 448 1.57 -17.49 -11.83
N GLY A 449 1.60 -17.35 -13.16
CA GLY A 449 2.55 -18.03 -14.04
C GLY A 449 4.01 -17.64 -13.78
N GLU A 450 4.34 -16.35 -13.81
CA GLU A 450 5.71 -15.89 -13.54
C GLU A 450 6.19 -16.21 -12.12
N LEU A 451 5.31 -16.18 -11.12
CA LEU A 451 5.61 -16.59 -9.74
C LEU A 451 5.96 -18.09 -9.66
N VAL A 452 5.19 -18.96 -10.33
CA VAL A 452 5.50 -20.41 -10.40
C VAL A 452 6.80 -20.65 -11.16
N LEU A 453 7.02 -19.96 -12.29
CA LEU A 453 8.25 -20.08 -13.06
C LEU A 453 9.47 -19.61 -12.26
N GLU A 454 9.38 -18.51 -11.52
CA GLU A 454 10.50 -18.02 -10.70
C GLU A 454 10.76 -18.92 -9.48
N HIS A 455 9.72 -19.49 -8.85
CA HIS A 455 9.87 -20.55 -7.84
C HIS A 455 10.59 -21.78 -8.43
N GLN A 456 10.18 -22.27 -9.60
CA GLN A 456 10.83 -23.39 -10.28
C GLN A 456 12.29 -23.08 -10.65
N ARG A 457 12.58 -21.87 -11.17
CA ARG A 457 13.95 -21.42 -11.48
C ARG A 457 14.84 -21.47 -10.24
N ARG A 458 14.35 -21.07 -9.07
CA ARG A 458 15.12 -21.08 -7.80
C ARG A 458 15.51 -22.49 -7.37
N ASN A 459 14.61 -23.46 -7.48
CA ASN A 459 14.87 -24.86 -7.14
C ASN A 459 15.95 -25.50 -8.04
N SER A 460 16.25 -24.88 -9.20
CA SER A 460 17.28 -25.29 -10.15
C SER A 460 18.55 -24.41 -10.13
N ARG A 461 18.66 -23.42 -9.23
CA ARG A 461 19.85 -22.54 -9.13
C ARG A 461 20.83 -23.03 -8.08
N ILE A 462 22.13 -22.94 -8.40
CA ILE A 462 23.25 -23.26 -7.50
C ILE A 462 23.36 -22.22 -6.35
N ALA A 463 23.05 -20.96 -6.63
CA ALA A 463 23.06 -19.88 -5.65
C ALA A 463 21.63 -19.39 -5.34
N PRO A 464 21.26 -19.21 -4.06
CA PRO A 464 19.92 -18.74 -3.69
C PRO A 464 19.71 -17.28 -4.12
N THR A 465 18.51 -16.98 -4.61
CA THR A 465 18.10 -15.60 -4.97
C THR A 465 17.92 -14.71 -3.74
N VAL A 466 17.59 -15.30 -2.58
CA VAL A 466 17.36 -14.61 -1.30
C VAL A 466 17.96 -15.44 -0.17
N ALA A 467 18.65 -14.79 0.76
CA ALA A 467 19.36 -15.39 1.89
C ALA A 467 18.66 -15.07 3.22
N PHE A 468 17.46 -15.64 3.42
CA PHE A 468 16.63 -15.36 4.60
C PHE A 468 17.34 -15.68 5.92
N LYS A 469 17.30 -14.72 6.86
CA LYS A 469 17.72 -14.94 8.25
C LYS A 469 16.78 -15.95 8.92
N GLN A 470 17.32 -16.84 9.75
CA GLN A 470 16.54 -17.78 10.55
C GLN A 470 16.60 -17.39 12.03
N SER A 471 15.54 -17.66 12.79
CA SER A 471 15.52 -17.43 14.24
C SER A 471 16.39 -18.46 14.96
N VAL A 472 17.24 -18.00 15.88
CA VAL A 472 18.24 -18.85 16.56
C VAL A 472 17.59 -20.03 17.30
N HIS A 473 16.49 -19.79 18.02
CA HIS A 473 15.70 -20.84 18.69
C HIS A 473 15.23 -21.96 17.75
N ARG A 474 15.04 -21.66 16.45
CA ARG A 474 14.58 -22.64 15.47
C ARG A 474 15.69 -23.60 15.01
N ALA A 475 16.95 -23.16 15.08
CA ALA A 475 18.10 -24.05 14.88
C ALA A 475 18.21 -25.06 16.03
N ASP A 476 18.11 -24.58 17.29
CA ASP A 476 18.12 -25.42 18.50
C ASP A 476 16.97 -26.44 18.53
N GLN A 477 15.79 -26.06 18.01
CA GLN A 477 14.63 -26.95 18.00
C GLN A 477 14.76 -28.04 16.92
N LYS A 478 15.23 -27.68 15.71
CA LYS A 478 15.52 -28.67 14.63
C LYS A 478 16.77 -29.53 14.87
N THR A 479 17.63 -29.23 15.85
CA THR A 479 18.62 -30.19 16.38
C THR A 479 18.01 -31.10 17.43
N ARG A 480 17.32 -30.57 18.46
CA ARG A 480 16.67 -31.40 19.50
C ARG A 480 15.72 -32.45 18.94
N ASP A 481 14.88 -32.09 17.96
CA ASP A 481 13.95 -33.04 17.33
C ASP A 481 14.69 -34.14 16.53
N LYS A 482 15.90 -33.86 16.01
CA LYS A 482 16.75 -34.90 15.40
C LYS A 482 17.37 -35.81 16.45
N ASP A 483 17.88 -35.26 17.56
CA ASP A 483 18.50 -36.05 18.63
C ASP A 483 17.49 -36.98 19.31
N ILE A 484 16.24 -36.52 19.47
CA ILE A 484 15.09 -37.34 19.89
C ILE A 484 14.76 -38.39 18.82
N GLY A 485 14.77 -38.04 17.53
CA GLY A 485 14.53 -38.96 16.42
C GLY A 485 15.62 -40.05 16.25
N VAL A 486 16.86 -39.78 16.65
CA VAL A 486 17.97 -40.76 16.70
C VAL A 486 17.82 -41.66 17.92
N THR A 487 17.65 -41.09 19.12
CA THR A 487 17.51 -41.89 20.36
C THR A 487 16.24 -42.74 20.42
N ALA A 488 15.21 -42.41 19.63
CA ALA A 488 14.02 -43.25 19.40
C ALA A 488 14.22 -44.38 18.35
N ARG A 489 15.38 -44.44 17.69
CA ARG A 489 15.77 -45.52 16.75
C ARG A 489 16.80 -46.50 17.33
N GLU A 490 17.30 -46.25 18.53
CA GLU A 490 18.33 -47.05 19.22
C GLU A 490 17.77 -47.71 20.51
N ARG A 491 16.47 -48.06 20.52
CA ARG A 491 15.76 -48.72 21.62
C ARG A 491 14.71 -49.72 21.11
#